data_AF-A0A2T6BCU6-F1
#
_entry.id   AF-A0A2T6BCU6-F1
#
_cell.length_a   1.000
_cell.length_b   1.000
_cell.length_c   1.000
_cell.angle_alpha   90.00
_cell.angle_beta   90.00
_cell.angle_gamma   90.00
#
_symmetry.space_group_name_H-M   'P 1'
#
loop_
_entity.id
_entity.type
_entity.pdbx_description
1 polymer ?
#
loop_
_entity_poly.entity_id
_entity_poly.type
_entity_poly.pdbx_seq_one_letter_code
_entity_poly.pdbx_strand_id
1 'polypeptide(L)'
;MTLTPLDWITLAALGAGFGILGQLIRIAVGIHKLQQSTGSDPAAFKHEFDSIKLWLSLLFGILAGVASLIGMTILKGEGFIPNPADGALKLDGEFILTIMAAGYAGADFIEGFVKSHVKP
;
A
#
# COMPACT_ATOMS: atom_id res chain seq x y z
N MET A 1 -20.70 18.25 3.92
CA MET A 1 -20.51 18.08 2.47
C MET A 1 -20.53 16.59 2.14
N THR A 2 -21.43 16.14 1.26
CA THR A 2 -21.48 14.72 0.85
C THR A 2 -20.55 14.52 -0.34
N LEU A 3 -19.51 13.68 -0.18
CA LEU A 3 -18.67 13.25 -1.30
C LEU A 3 -19.51 12.51 -2.34
N THR A 4 -19.27 12.78 -3.61
CA THR A 4 -19.91 12.05 -4.70
C THR A 4 -19.33 10.63 -4.82
N PRO A 5 -20.04 9.66 -5.42
CA PRO A 5 -19.48 8.34 -5.68
C PRO A 5 -18.17 8.39 -6.48
N LEU A 6 -18.01 9.38 -7.36
CA LEU A 6 -16.78 9.56 -8.14
C LEU A 6 -15.60 9.96 -7.26
N ASP A 7 -15.82 10.83 -6.27
CA ASP A 7 -14.76 11.26 -5.33
C ASP A 7 -14.22 10.06 -4.53
N TRP A 8 -15.12 9.17 -4.09
CA TRP A 8 -14.73 7.93 -3.40
C TRP A 8 -13.89 7.00 -4.28
N ILE A 9 -14.22 6.91 -5.58
CA ILE A 9 -13.44 6.11 -6.53
C ILE A 9 -12.06 6.75 -6.76
N THR A 10 -11.99 8.06 -6.92
CA THR A 10 -10.71 8.78 -7.07
C THR A 10 -9.83 8.61 -5.84
N LEU A 11 -10.41 8.69 -4.64
CA LEU A 11 -9.72 8.42 -3.39
C LEU A 11 -9.21 6.99 -3.31
N ALA A 12 -10.04 6.00 -3.64
CA ALA A 12 -9.61 4.61 -3.68
C ALA A 12 -8.46 4.41 -4.70
N ALA A 13 -8.53 5.05 -5.88
CA ALA A 13 -7.47 4.97 -6.88
C ALA A 13 -6.15 5.61 -6.40
N LEU A 14 -6.22 6.77 -5.73
CA LEU A 14 -5.04 7.43 -5.15
C LEU A 14 -4.44 6.61 -4.01
N GLY A 15 -5.27 6.12 -3.10
CA GLY A 15 -4.84 5.25 -2.00
C GLY A 15 -4.20 3.97 -2.50
N ALA A 16 -4.79 3.33 -3.52
CA ALA A 16 -4.23 2.17 -4.19
C ALA A 16 -2.87 2.49 -4.85
N GLY A 17 -2.77 3.59 -5.60
CA GLY A 17 -1.54 3.99 -6.29
C GLY A 17 -0.38 4.24 -5.32
N PHE A 18 -0.58 5.08 -4.31
CA PHE A 18 0.46 5.38 -3.32
C PHE A 18 0.72 4.20 -2.36
N GLY A 19 -0.29 3.38 -2.06
CA GLY A 19 -0.13 2.15 -1.31
C GLY A 19 0.75 1.12 -2.03
N ILE A 20 0.57 0.95 -3.35
CA ILE A 20 1.45 0.14 -4.19
C ILE A 20 2.87 0.67 -4.15
N LEU A 21 3.08 1.99 -4.27
CA LEU A 21 4.42 2.59 -4.24
C LEU A 21 5.15 2.29 -2.92
N GLY A 22 4.46 2.42 -1.78
CA GLY A 22 5.00 2.03 -0.47
C GLY A 22 5.39 0.54 -0.43
N GLN A 23 4.54 -0.33 -0.97
CA GLN A 23 4.79 -1.77 -0.99
C GLN A 23 5.91 -2.17 -1.96
N LEU A 24 6.06 -1.49 -3.10
CA LEU A 24 7.12 -1.75 -4.07
C LEU A 24 8.51 -1.50 -3.49
N ILE A 25 8.67 -0.49 -2.62
CA ILE A 25 9.93 -0.25 -1.90
C ILE A 25 10.32 -1.48 -1.07
N ARG A 26 9.35 -2.09 -0.38
CA ARG A 26 9.59 -3.30 0.41
C ARG A 26 9.95 -4.50 -0.45
N ILE A 27 9.26 -4.68 -1.56
CA ILE A 27 9.53 -5.77 -2.52
C ILE A 27 10.96 -5.62 -3.07
N ALA A 28 11.38 -4.41 -3.44
CA ALA A 28 12.74 -4.15 -3.92
C ALA A 28 13.81 -4.54 -2.88
N VAL A 29 13.61 -4.15 -1.62
CA VAL A 29 14.51 -4.53 -0.51
C VAL A 29 14.48 -6.04 -0.25
N GLY A 30 13.30 -6.67 -0.33
CA GLY A 30 13.14 -8.11 -0.14
C GLY A 30 13.84 -8.93 -1.21
N ILE A 31 13.72 -8.53 -2.48
CA ILE A 31 14.43 -9.16 -3.60
C ILE A 31 15.94 -8.99 -3.43
N HIS A 32 16.42 -7.81 -3.03
CA HIS A 32 17.84 -7.58 -2.80
C HIS A 32 18.40 -8.47 -1.67
N LYS A 33 17.66 -8.62 -0.57
CA LYS A 33 18.03 -9.54 0.52
C LYS A 33 18.02 -11.00 0.08
N LEU A 34 17.05 -11.39 -0.75
CA LEU A 34 16.98 -12.74 -1.30
C LEU A 34 18.17 -13.03 -2.22
N GLN A 35 18.55 -12.08 -3.07
CA GLN A 35 19.76 -12.20 -3.90
C GLN A 35 21.03 -12.33 -3.07
N GLN A 36 21.12 -11.62 -1.94
CA GLN A 36 22.25 -11.77 -1.01
C GLN A 36 22.26 -13.14 -0.30
N SER A 37 21.10 -13.72 0.01
CA SER A 37 21.03 -15.02 0.70
C SER A 37 21.26 -16.21 -0.23
N THR A 38 20.79 -16.15 -1.48
CA THR A 38 20.96 -17.23 -2.47
C THR A 38 22.26 -17.13 -3.26
N GLY A 39 23.00 -16.02 -3.13
CA GLY A 39 24.19 -15.76 -3.93
C GLY A 39 23.90 -15.74 -5.43
N SER A 40 24.89 -16.13 -6.24
CA SER A 40 24.76 -16.18 -7.70
C SER A 40 24.06 -17.45 -8.23
N ASP A 41 23.46 -18.28 -7.37
CA ASP A 41 22.77 -19.51 -7.78
C ASP A 41 21.32 -19.21 -8.23
N PRO A 42 21.01 -19.29 -9.53
CA PRO A 42 19.68 -18.99 -10.05
C PRO A 42 18.62 -20.03 -9.62
N ALA A 43 19.04 -21.26 -9.32
CA ALA A 43 18.14 -22.34 -8.92
C ALA A 43 17.69 -22.15 -7.46
N ALA A 44 18.61 -21.75 -6.57
CA ALA A 44 18.29 -21.40 -5.19
C ALA A 44 17.35 -20.18 -5.12
N PHE A 45 17.62 -19.15 -5.92
CA PHE A 45 16.75 -17.97 -6.01
C PHE A 45 15.32 -18.34 -6.42
N LYS A 46 15.15 -19.18 -7.45
CA LYS A 46 13.82 -19.58 -7.93
C LYS A 46 13.06 -20.47 -6.95
N HIS A 47 13.78 -21.26 -6.14
CA HIS A 47 13.17 -22.11 -5.12
C HIS A 47 12.66 -21.29 -3.92
N GLU A 48 13.39 -20.26 -3.50
CA GLU A 48 12.97 -19.39 -2.39
C GLU A 48 12.03 -18.26 -2.82
N PHE A 49 12.07 -17.85 -4.10
CA PHE A 49 11.21 -16.80 -4.62
C PHE A 49 9.78 -17.30 -4.88
N ASP A 50 8.85 -16.87 -4.02
CA ASP A 50 7.44 -17.18 -4.16
C ASP A 50 6.67 -16.03 -4.83
N SER A 51 6.30 -16.23 -6.10
CA SER A 51 5.57 -15.23 -6.88
C SER A 51 4.14 -14.98 -6.35
N ILE A 52 3.50 -15.98 -5.74
CA ILE A 52 2.15 -15.83 -5.18
C ILE A 52 2.21 -14.92 -3.96
N LYS A 53 3.21 -15.10 -3.09
CA LYS A 53 3.44 -14.20 -1.95
C LYS A 53 3.71 -12.77 -2.38
N LEU A 54 4.43 -12.56 -3.49
CA LEU A 54 4.66 -11.21 -4.03
C LEU A 54 3.33 -10.55 -4.45
N TRP A 55 2.49 -11.25 -5.20
CA TRP A 55 1.19 -10.73 -5.61
C TRP A 55 0.25 -10.45 -4.43
N LEU A 56 0.21 -11.34 -3.44
CA LEU A 56 -0.56 -11.14 -2.20
C LEU A 56 -0.04 -9.94 -1.40
N SER A 57 1.28 -9.79 -1.31
CA SER A 57 1.92 -8.64 -0.67
C SER A 57 1.53 -7.33 -1.34
N LEU A 58 1.51 -7.30 -2.68
CA LEU A 58 1.08 -6.14 -3.47
C LEU A 58 -0.40 -5.81 -3.24
N LEU A 59 -1.26 -6.85 -3.18
CA LEU A 59 -2.68 -6.70 -2.88
C LEU A 59 -2.89 -6.10 -1.48
N PHE A 60 -2.14 -6.54 -0.49
CA PHE A 60 -2.23 -5.97 0.87
C PHE A 60 -1.76 -4.51 0.91
N GLY A 61 -0.74 -4.13 0.14
CA GLY A 61 -0.33 -2.73 -0.01
C GLY A 61 -1.43 -1.84 -0.61
N ILE A 62 -2.15 -2.35 -1.61
CA ILE A 62 -3.33 -1.67 -2.20
C ILE A 62 -4.41 -1.48 -1.14
N LEU A 63 -4.80 -2.57 -0.47
CA LEU A 63 -5.88 -2.54 0.52
C LEU A 63 -5.54 -1.61 1.69
N ALA A 64 -4.30 -1.64 2.16
CA ALA A 64 -3.80 -0.75 3.21
C ALA A 64 -3.84 0.72 2.78
N GLY A 65 -3.38 1.04 1.58
CA GLY A 65 -3.39 2.41 1.05
C GLY A 65 -4.83 2.96 0.87
N VAL A 66 -5.73 2.14 0.33
CA VAL A 66 -7.16 2.47 0.20
C VAL A 66 -7.80 2.67 1.58
N ALA A 67 -7.60 1.73 2.50
CA ALA A 67 -8.17 1.79 3.85
C ALA A 67 -7.64 3.00 4.63
N SER A 68 -6.36 3.34 4.48
CA SER A 68 -5.77 4.54 5.08
C SER A 68 -6.44 5.81 4.57
N LEU A 69 -6.63 5.94 3.26
CA LEU A 69 -7.22 7.14 2.68
C LEU A 69 -8.69 7.29 3.07
N ILE A 70 -9.47 6.21 2.99
CA ILE A 70 -10.86 6.17 3.45
C ILE A 70 -10.94 6.49 4.95
N GLY A 71 -10.09 5.86 5.76
CA GLY A 71 -10.02 6.08 7.20
C GLY A 71 -9.69 7.53 7.55
N MET A 72 -8.71 8.14 6.89
CA MET A 72 -8.37 9.55 7.11
C MET A 72 -9.49 10.49 6.67
N THR A 73 -10.20 10.17 5.59
CA THR A 73 -11.37 10.92 5.13
C THR A 73 -12.48 10.92 6.18
N ILE A 74 -12.73 9.77 6.79
CA ILE A 74 -13.76 9.60 7.84
C ILE A 74 -13.33 10.27 9.15
N LEU A 75 -12.05 10.11 9.55
CA LEU A 75 -11.56 10.53 10.86
C LEU A 75 -11.18 12.01 10.95
N LYS A 76 -10.56 12.58 9.90
CA LYS A 76 -10.11 13.98 9.91
C LYS A 76 -11.17 14.97 9.45
N GLY A 77 -12.30 14.49 8.93
CA GLY A 77 -13.42 15.34 8.53
C GLY A 77 -13.08 16.34 7.42
N GLU A 78 -13.98 17.30 7.22
CA GLU A 78 -13.99 18.25 6.10
C GLU A 78 -12.73 19.13 6.09
N GLY A 79 -11.79 18.85 5.18
CA GLY A 79 -10.56 19.64 4.98
C GLY A 79 -9.30 18.83 4.70
N PHE A 80 -9.30 17.51 4.95
CA PHE A 80 -8.13 16.67 4.67
C PHE A 80 -7.96 16.33 3.17
N ILE A 81 -9.06 16.29 2.43
CA ILE A 81 -9.05 16.11 0.99
C ILE A 81 -9.49 17.43 0.36
N PRO A 82 -8.64 18.08 -0.45
CA PRO A 82 -9.03 19.27 -1.17
C PRO A 82 -10.24 18.94 -2.04
N ASN A 83 -11.30 19.73 -1.88
CA ASN A 83 -12.50 19.61 -2.68
C ASN A 83 -12.15 19.70 -4.18
N PRO A 84 -12.47 18.69 -5.01
CA PRO A 84 -12.17 18.72 -6.43
C PRO A 84 -12.87 19.89 -7.16
N ALA A 85 -13.91 20.49 -6.56
CA ALA A 85 -14.55 21.69 -7.09
C ALA A 85 -13.65 22.93 -7.14
N ASP A 86 -12.57 22.98 -6.35
CA ASP A 86 -11.62 24.11 -6.31
C ASP A 86 -10.43 23.93 -7.26
N GLY A 87 -10.39 22.84 -8.05
CA GLY A 87 -9.39 22.64 -9.11
C GLY A 87 -7.94 22.42 -8.64
N ALA A 88 -7.69 22.38 -7.33
CA ALA A 88 -6.35 22.18 -6.78
C ALA A 88 -6.35 21.13 -5.67
N LEU A 89 -6.24 19.86 -6.07
CA LEU A 89 -5.79 18.80 -5.17
C LEU A 89 -4.35 19.11 -4.75
N LYS A 90 -4.17 19.87 -3.67
CA LYS A 90 -2.86 20.12 -3.08
C LYS A 90 -2.41 18.86 -2.34
N LEU A 91 -1.80 17.95 -3.09
CA LEU A 91 -1.05 16.84 -2.53
C LEU A 91 0.26 17.38 -1.97
N ASP A 92 0.30 17.63 -0.66
CA ASP A 92 1.55 17.92 0.01
C ASP A 92 2.42 16.65 0.06
N GLY A 93 3.74 16.80 0.06
CA GLY A 93 4.69 15.69 0.16
C GLY A 93 4.46 14.87 1.43
N GLU A 94 4.08 15.51 2.54
CA GLU A 94 3.73 14.85 3.79
C GLU A 94 2.50 13.92 3.65
N PHE A 95 1.50 14.34 2.87
CA PHE A 95 0.30 13.54 2.59
C PHE A 95 0.65 12.28 1.79
N ILE A 96 1.47 12.44 0.74
CA ILE A 96 1.94 11.32 -0.09
C ILE A 96 2.75 10.33 0.75
N LEU A 97 3.70 10.82 1.54
CA LEU A 97 4.53 10.00 2.43
C LEU A 97 3.69 9.25 3.46
N THR A 98 2.65 9.88 3.99
CA THR A 98 1.73 9.24 4.94
C THR A 98 1.01 8.05 4.31
N ILE A 99 0.51 8.18 3.08
CA ILE A 99 -0.18 7.08 2.40
C ILE A 99 0.79 5.96 2.03
N MET A 100 2.00 6.31 1.56
CA MET A 100 3.05 5.33 1.28
C MET A 100 3.46 4.57 2.54
N ALA A 101 3.64 5.27 3.66
CA ALA A 101 3.94 4.66 4.96
C ALA A 101 2.80 3.77 5.45
N ALA A 102 1.54 4.18 5.26
CA ALA A 102 0.39 3.37 5.59
C ALA A 102 0.26 2.13 4.68
N GLY A 103 0.59 2.24 3.39
CA GLY A 103 0.68 1.09 2.47
C GLY A 103 1.75 0.10 2.91
N TYR A 104 2.93 0.58 3.28
CA TYR A 104 4.05 -0.23 3.78
C TYR A 104 3.69 -0.93 5.10
N ALA A 105 3.25 -0.17 6.10
CA ALA A 105 2.94 -0.68 7.44
C ALA A 105 1.65 -1.50 7.49
N GLY A 106 0.65 -1.14 6.69
CA GLY A 106 -0.62 -1.86 6.62
C GLY A 106 -0.47 -3.20 5.91
N ALA A 107 0.41 -3.33 4.92
CA ALA A 107 0.75 -4.63 4.36
C ALA A 107 1.41 -5.54 5.40
N ASP A 108 2.31 -5.02 6.25
CA ASP A 108 2.86 -5.74 7.40
C ASP A 108 1.78 -6.18 8.40
N PHE A 109 0.86 -5.28 8.74
CA PHE A 109 -0.24 -5.59 9.63
C PHE A 109 -1.14 -6.70 9.07
N ILE A 110 -1.54 -6.61 7.80
CA ILE A 110 -2.40 -7.61 7.17
C ILE A 110 -1.65 -8.95 7.03
N GLU A 111 -0.38 -8.93 6.63
CA GLU A 111 0.44 -10.15 6.53
C GLU A 111 0.63 -10.83 7.90
N GLY A 112 0.88 -10.05 8.96
CA GLY A 112 0.97 -10.54 10.34
C GLY A 112 -0.36 -11.06 10.87
N PHE A 113 -1.47 -10.41 10.54
CA PHE A 113 -2.81 -10.88 10.87
C PHE A 113 -3.12 -12.23 10.20
N VAL A 114 -2.82 -12.37 8.90
CA VAL A 114 -2.98 -13.63 8.17
C VAL A 114 -2.12 -14.74 8.77
N LYS A 115 -0.84 -14.49 9.04
CA LYS A 115 0.04 -15.51 9.66
C LYS A 115 -0.38 -15.93 11.07
N SER A 116 -1.00 -15.03 11.84
CA SER A 116 -1.42 -15.32 13.21
C SER A 116 -2.77 -16.02 13.30
N HIS A 117 -3.71 -15.72 12.40
CA HIS A 117 -5.09 -16.22 12.46
C HIS A 117 -5.40 -17.31 11.42
N VAL A 118 -4.62 -17.40 10.34
CA VAL A 118 -4.70 -18.48 9.35
C VAL A 118 -3.49 -19.38 9.56
N LYS A 119 -3.54 -20.24 10.58
CA LYS A 119 -2.63 -21.40 10.65
C LYS A 119 -3.12 -22.48 9.67
N PRO A 120 -2.20 -23.20 9.00
CA PRO A 120 -2.56 -24.42 8.27
C PRO A 120 -3.19 -25.47 9.18
#